data_AF-A0A941KNE9-F1
#
_entry.id   AF-A0A941KNE9-F1
#
_cell.length_a   1.000
_cell.length_b   1.000
_cell.length_c   1.000
_cell.angle_alpha   90.00
_cell.angle_beta   90.00
_cell.angle_gamma   90.00
#
_symmetry.space_group_name_H-M   'P 1'
#
loop_
_entity.id
_entity.type
_entity.pdbx_description
1 polymer ?
#
loop_
_entity_poly.entity_id
_entity_poly.type
_entity_poly.pdbx_seq_one_letter_code
_entity_poly.pdbx_strand_id
1 'polypeptide(L)'
;MMRRLDWTTADSAAREAALARPEATNTAGEAAQAIVNAIRDRGDEAVRAYAQQLDGYSSESFRVPEECLSDAREALEASDVEAIKAAADAVRRFHVKQGYSGYSVETWPGLVASRRAGPIDVAGLYIPAGTAPLVSTLIMLAIPAQLAGVPRIVVVAPPAGEGGVNPALLATAEILGIDEVYAIGGAQAVAALAFGKGGLPRADKIFGPGNAYVAAAKSYVSGLPGGPATDLPAGPSEVMVVADENADPVFVASDLLSQAEHDANAQVVLVTDMSDISEQVEDELARQLAELPRVEIATASMKNARIIRCETRAEMADAANAYAAEHLILQISEPDAFSEQIRHAGSIFIGPWAPEAAGDYAAGPNHTLPTGGAARAYGGVTVEAFQKTTTVLRASRKGAKAIAPTVERLAALEGLDAHGRAMSARRVRADALAAHQKRPTVRAASKRRKTSETDVEVSINLDQTGPVSIRTGVGYFDHMLEQIARHGGIALSVRVEGDLHIDAHHTIEDVCLTLGEALGEALGDKRGIARFGFELPMDETRAGVWIDLSGRPFAKFEGEIPGESVGDFPVEMTSHAFRSIAESLKAAIHVKVEGENAHHMIEGCFKAFGRALRSAIRIEGDVLPSTKGQL
;
A
#
# COMPACT_ATOMS: atom_id res chain seq x y z
N MET A 1 -23.15 -23.12 44.32
CA MET A 1 -23.53 -21.76 44.77
C MET A 1 -22.42 -20.81 44.39
N MET A 2 -22.75 -19.79 43.60
CA MET A 2 -21.82 -18.79 43.09
C MET A 2 -21.41 -17.82 44.22
N ARG A 3 -20.23 -17.19 44.11
CA ARG A 3 -19.83 -16.18 45.11
C ARG A 3 -20.54 -14.87 44.81
N ARG A 4 -21.24 -14.30 45.80
CA ARG A 4 -22.05 -13.08 45.65
C ARG A 4 -21.27 -11.85 46.16
N LEU A 5 -21.45 -10.72 45.48
CA LEU A 5 -21.01 -9.40 45.91
C LEU A 5 -22.16 -8.40 45.70
N ASP A 6 -22.42 -7.55 46.69
CA ASP A 6 -23.24 -6.35 46.52
C ASP A 6 -22.32 -5.19 46.11
N TRP A 7 -22.43 -4.76 44.85
CA TRP A 7 -21.57 -3.73 44.26
C TRP A 7 -21.75 -2.38 44.95
N THR A 8 -22.99 -2.01 45.27
CA THR A 8 -23.36 -0.72 45.83
C THR A 8 -22.70 -0.51 47.19
N THR A 9 -22.74 -1.53 48.06
CA THR A 9 -22.21 -1.44 49.43
C THR A 9 -20.75 -1.86 49.56
N ALA A 10 -20.20 -2.60 48.60
CA ALA A 10 -18.80 -3.02 48.62
C ALA A 10 -17.82 -1.85 48.51
N ASP A 11 -16.74 -1.90 49.29
CA ASP A 11 -15.61 -0.99 49.14
C ASP A 11 -14.76 -1.32 47.90
N SER A 12 -13.78 -0.46 47.59
CA SER A 12 -12.93 -0.63 46.41
C SER A 12 -12.14 -1.94 46.42
N ALA A 13 -11.70 -2.42 47.59
CA ALA A 13 -10.89 -3.64 47.69
C ALA A 13 -11.75 -4.89 47.47
N ALA A 14 -12.97 -4.90 48.03
CA ALA A 14 -13.93 -5.96 47.81
C ALA A 14 -14.39 -6.04 46.34
N ARG A 15 -14.60 -4.89 45.69
CA ARG A 15 -14.90 -4.82 44.25
C ARG A 15 -13.75 -5.38 43.42
N GLU A 16 -12.52 -4.96 43.68
CA GLU A 16 -11.32 -5.48 43.00
C GLU A 16 -11.17 -7.00 43.17
N ALA A 17 -11.34 -7.50 44.39
CA ALA A 17 -11.26 -8.93 44.68
C ALA A 17 -12.36 -9.75 44.01
N ALA A 18 -13.58 -9.22 43.89
CA ALA A 18 -14.68 -9.92 43.22
C ALA A 18 -14.46 -10.03 41.70
N LEU A 19 -13.82 -9.03 41.10
CA LEU A 19 -13.46 -8.96 39.69
C LEU A 19 -12.12 -9.65 39.37
N ALA A 20 -11.41 -10.15 40.39
CA ALA A 20 -10.16 -10.86 40.20
C ALA A 20 -10.39 -12.17 39.42
N ARG A 21 -9.47 -12.42 38.49
CA ARG A 21 -9.50 -13.59 37.61
C ARG A 21 -8.76 -14.77 38.25
N PRO A 22 -9.15 -16.02 37.92
CA PRO A 22 -8.40 -17.19 38.33
C PRO A 22 -6.94 -17.09 37.87
N GLU A 23 -5.99 -17.18 38.80
CA GLU A 23 -4.57 -17.17 38.44
C GLU A 23 -4.21 -18.44 37.67
N ALA A 24 -3.59 -18.28 36.50
CA ALA A 24 -2.84 -19.37 35.89
C ALA A 24 -1.61 -19.64 36.78
N THR A 25 -1.33 -20.91 37.09
CA THR A 25 -0.19 -21.27 37.94
C THR A 25 1.12 -20.73 37.33
N ASN A 26 1.97 -20.12 38.16
CA ASN A 26 3.26 -19.50 37.76
C ASN A 26 4.21 -20.46 36.98
N THR A 27 3.93 -21.76 37.05
CA THR A 27 4.64 -22.85 36.37
C THR A 27 4.55 -22.81 34.84
N ALA A 28 3.46 -22.26 34.26
CA ALA A 28 3.27 -22.26 32.81
C ALA A 28 4.28 -21.35 32.10
N GLY A 29 4.59 -20.19 32.69
CA GLY A 29 5.56 -19.24 32.17
C GLY A 29 6.97 -19.81 32.09
N GLU A 30 7.46 -20.37 33.21
CA GLU A 30 8.79 -20.98 33.29
C GLU A 30 8.94 -22.16 32.32
N ALA A 31 7.92 -23.03 32.24
CA ALA A 31 7.92 -24.16 31.32
C ALA A 31 7.93 -23.72 29.85
N ALA A 32 7.08 -22.76 29.48
CA ALA A 32 7.05 -22.24 28.11
C ALA A 32 8.39 -21.58 27.72
N GLN A 33 8.99 -20.81 28.63
CA GLN A 33 10.30 -20.20 28.41
C GLN A 33 11.39 -21.25 28.21
N ALA A 34 11.40 -22.32 29.01
CA ALA A 34 12.35 -23.42 28.86
C ALA A 34 12.22 -24.11 27.50
N ILE A 35 10.99 -24.40 27.06
CA ILE A 35 10.70 -25.00 25.75
C ILE A 35 11.18 -24.09 24.61
N VAL A 36 10.82 -22.80 24.65
CA VAL A 36 11.21 -21.83 23.62
C VAL A 36 12.73 -21.71 23.52
N ASN A 37 13.43 -21.58 24.65
CA ASN A 37 14.89 -21.48 24.66
C ASN A 37 15.54 -22.77 24.14
N ALA A 38 15.06 -23.93 24.54
CA ALA A 38 15.59 -25.21 24.06
C ALA A 38 15.42 -25.38 22.54
N ILE A 39 14.30 -24.95 21.96
CA ILE A 39 14.06 -24.98 20.51
C ILE A 39 14.93 -23.95 19.77
N ARG A 40 15.12 -22.76 20.34
CA ARG A 40 16.04 -21.77 19.79
C ARG A 40 17.46 -22.32 19.69
N ASP A 41 17.93 -22.97 20.75
CA ASP A 41 19.33 -23.35 20.91
C ASP A 41 19.66 -24.70 20.24
N ARG A 42 18.73 -25.67 20.27
CA ARG A 42 18.93 -27.02 19.69
C ARG A 42 18.17 -27.28 18.39
N GLY A 43 17.33 -26.34 17.95
CA GLY A 43 16.62 -26.43 16.67
C GLY A 43 15.70 -27.63 16.57
N ASP A 44 15.68 -28.27 15.40
CA ASP A 44 14.73 -29.31 15.01
C ASP A 44 14.74 -30.54 15.92
N GLU A 45 15.90 -30.86 16.52
CA GLU A 45 16.01 -31.93 17.52
C GLU A 45 15.10 -31.66 18.72
N ALA A 46 15.15 -30.45 19.27
CA ALA A 46 14.31 -30.08 20.40
C ALA A 46 12.83 -29.99 20.02
N VAL A 47 12.50 -29.53 18.81
CA VAL A 47 11.11 -29.55 18.32
C VAL A 47 10.56 -30.97 18.35
N ARG A 48 11.28 -31.94 17.78
CA ARG A 48 10.89 -33.35 17.75
C ARG A 48 10.80 -33.97 19.13
N ALA A 49 11.72 -33.64 20.03
CA ALA A 49 11.72 -34.14 21.40
C ALA A 49 10.48 -33.66 22.17
N TYR A 50 10.15 -32.37 22.10
CA TYR A 50 8.96 -31.85 22.77
C TYR A 50 7.66 -32.31 22.12
N ALA A 51 7.59 -32.41 20.78
CA ALA A 51 6.44 -32.96 20.10
C ALA A 51 6.18 -34.42 20.54
N GLN A 52 7.22 -35.26 20.60
CA GLN A 52 7.09 -36.63 21.12
C GLN A 52 6.65 -36.66 22.58
N GLN A 53 7.22 -35.79 23.42
CA GLN A 53 6.96 -35.78 24.86
C GLN A 53 5.55 -35.27 25.20
N LEU A 54 5.10 -34.21 24.53
CA LEU A 54 3.88 -33.47 24.90
C LEU A 54 2.68 -33.83 24.02
N ASP A 55 2.91 -34.02 22.73
CA ASP A 55 1.85 -34.35 21.77
C ASP A 55 1.73 -35.87 21.54
N GLY A 56 2.70 -36.66 22.03
CA GLY A 56 2.77 -38.11 21.76
C GLY A 56 3.08 -38.46 20.31
N TYR A 57 3.35 -37.46 19.47
CA TYR A 57 3.50 -37.57 18.03
C TYR A 57 4.76 -36.84 17.57
N SER A 58 5.63 -37.54 16.84
CA SER A 58 6.82 -36.97 16.22
C SER A 58 7.03 -37.62 14.85
N SER A 59 7.13 -36.79 13.82
CA SER A 59 7.26 -37.22 12.43
C SER A 59 8.45 -36.52 11.79
N GLU A 60 9.14 -37.18 10.85
CA GLU A 60 10.20 -36.57 10.03
C GLU A 60 9.75 -35.25 9.37
N SER A 61 8.48 -35.18 8.95
CA SER A 61 7.82 -33.95 8.52
C SER A 61 6.54 -33.75 9.32
N PHE A 62 6.42 -32.60 9.99
CA PHE A 62 5.16 -32.20 10.61
C PHE A 62 4.13 -31.69 9.60
N ARG A 63 4.55 -31.37 8.36
CA ARG A 63 3.63 -30.91 7.31
C ARG A 63 2.69 -32.04 6.92
N VAL A 64 1.39 -31.77 6.98
CA VAL A 64 0.34 -32.69 6.53
C VAL A 64 0.35 -32.74 4.99
N PRO A 65 0.38 -33.93 4.37
CA PRO A 65 0.29 -34.07 2.92
C PRO A 65 -1.03 -33.53 2.38
N GLU A 66 -1.01 -32.94 1.18
CA GLU A 66 -2.19 -32.35 0.53
C GLU A 66 -3.29 -33.38 0.31
N GLU A 67 -2.93 -34.64 0.01
CA GLU A 67 -3.91 -35.71 -0.18
C GLU A 67 -4.73 -35.96 1.10
N CYS A 68 -4.16 -35.76 2.28
CA CYS A 68 -4.90 -35.90 3.54
C CYS A 68 -5.97 -34.82 3.72
N LEU A 69 -5.78 -33.62 3.14
CA LEU A 69 -6.79 -32.56 3.16
C LEU A 69 -7.96 -32.91 2.25
N SER A 70 -7.67 -33.36 1.02
CA SER A 70 -8.70 -33.79 0.08
C SER A 70 -9.48 -35.00 0.60
N ASP A 71 -8.80 -36.02 1.13
CA ASP A 71 -9.43 -37.22 1.68
C ASP A 71 -10.35 -36.88 2.86
N ALA A 72 -9.89 -36.01 3.77
CA ALA A 72 -10.69 -35.54 4.89
C ALA A 72 -11.93 -34.77 4.42
N ARG A 73 -11.79 -33.97 3.35
CA ARG A 73 -12.89 -33.24 2.77
C ARG A 73 -13.93 -34.15 2.12
N GLU A 74 -13.50 -35.19 1.41
CA GLU A 74 -14.39 -36.17 0.78
C GLU A 74 -15.13 -37.03 1.81
N ALA A 75 -14.48 -37.33 2.94
CA ALA A 75 -15.06 -38.10 4.03
C ALA A 75 -16.06 -37.32 4.90
N LEU A 76 -16.13 -36.00 4.77
CA LEU A 76 -17.00 -35.16 5.59
C LEU A 76 -18.46 -35.20 5.12
N GLU A 77 -19.40 -35.33 6.06
CA GLU A 77 -20.83 -35.33 5.76
C GLU A 77 -21.26 -34.02 5.09
N ALA A 78 -22.23 -34.10 4.17
CA ALA A 78 -22.68 -32.94 3.41
C ALA A 78 -23.23 -31.83 4.31
N SER A 79 -23.87 -32.17 5.44
CA SER A 79 -24.36 -31.19 6.41
C SER A 79 -23.24 -30.40 7.07
N ASP A 80 -22.13 -31.05 7.41
CA ASP A 80 -21.00 -30.42 8.08
C ASP A 80 -20.27 -29.45 7.13
N VAL A 81 -20.15 -29.86 5.87
CA VAL A 81 -19.63 -29.01 4.79
C VAL A 81 -20.45 -27.73 4.66
N GLU A 82 -21.77 -27.85 4.60
CA GLU A 82 -22.65 -26.69 4.45
C GLU A 82 -22.61 -25.79 5.69
N ALA A 83 -22.49 -26.36 6.89
CA ALA A 83 -22.30 -25.60 8.13
C ALA A 83 -20.98 -24.80 8.12
N ILE A 84 -19.86 -25.43 7.74
CA ILE A 84 -18.55 -24.76 7.62
C ILE A 84 -18.61 -23.62 6.60
N LYS A 85 -19.22 -23.85 5.42
CA LYS A 85 -19.37 -22.81 4.40
C LYS A 85 -20.25 -21.66 4.87
N ALA A 86 -21.37 -21.95 5.54
CA ALA A 86 -22.27 -20.94 6.06
C ALA A 86 -21.58 -20.04 7.10
N ALA A 87 -20.83 -20.64 8.03
CA ALA A 87 -20.00 -19.92 8.98
C ALA A 87 -18.94 -19.07 8.28
N ALA A 88 -18.20 -19.66 7.34
CA ALA A 88 -17.19 -18.95 6.56
C ALA A 88 -17.77 -17.75 5.79
N ASP A 89 -18.95 -17.89 5.19
CA ASP A 89 -19.62 -16.79 4.49
C ASP A 89 -20.11 -15.69 5.42
N ALA A 90 -20.58 -16.02 6.63
CA ALA A 90 -20.92 -15.02 7.63
C ALA A 90 -19.67 -14.23 8.08
N VAL A 91 -18.59 -14.93 8.44
CA VAL A 91 -17.31 -14.31 8.85
C VAL A 91 -16.75 -13.44 7.73
N ARG A 92 -16.76 -13.92 6.49
CA ARG A 92 -16.31 -13.15 5.32
C ARG A 92 -17.16 -11.89 5.10
N ARG A 93 -18.48 -11.99 5.21
CA ARG A 93 -19.40 -10.85 5.05
C ARG A 93 -19.17 -9.76 6.11
N PHE A 94 -18.86 -10.16 7.34
CA PHE A 94 -18.56 -9.21 8.41
C PHE A 94 -17.19 -8.54 8.19
N HIS A 95 -16.15 -9.33 7.92
CA HIS A 95 -14.78 -8.83 7.88
C HIS A 95 -14.41 -8.08 6.59
N VAL A 96 -15.12 -8.27 5.46
CA VAL A 96 -14.81 -7.59 4.18
C VAL A 96 -14.90 -6.05 4.25
N LYS A 97 -15.57 -5.50 5.28
CA LYS A 97 -15.67 -4.05 5.50
C LYS A 97 -14.49 -3.45 6.26
N GLN A 98 -13.63 -4.29 6.84
CA GLN A 98 -12.48 -3.90 7.66
C GLN A 98 -11.21 -3.72 6.81
N GLY A 99 -10.13 -3.29 7.44
CA GLY A 99 -8.79 -3.16 6.87
C GLY A 99 -8.30 -1.72 6.80
N TYR A 100 -6.97 -1.55 6.90
CA TYR A 100 -6.35 -0.26 6.68
C TYR A 100 -6.36 0.13 5.20
N SER A 101 -6.73 1.37 4.92
CA SER A 101 -6.57 2.00 3.62
C SER A 101 -5.32 2.88 3.57
N GLY A 102 -4.69 2.92 2.39
CA GLY A 102 -3.60 3.85 2.12
C GLY A 102 -4.13 5.25 1.80
N TYR A 103 -3.39 6.29 2.18
CA TYR A 103 -3.74 7.69 1.87
C TYR A 103 -2.49 8.56 1.71
N SER A 104 -2.65 9.75 1.13
CA SER A 104 -1.59 10.75 0.95
C SER A 104 -2.10 12.16 1.26
N VAL A 105 -1.27 12.95 1.92
CA VAL A 105 -1.56 14.35 2.28
C VAL A 105 -0.35 15.21 1.95
N GLU A 106 -0.55 16.31 1.23
CA GLU A 106 0.47 17.35 1.10
C GLU A 106 0.53 18.15 2.40
N THR A 107 1.55 17.91 3.21
CA THR A 107 1.69 18.56 4.53
C THR A 107 2.44 19.88 4.44
N TRP A 108 3.23 20.07 3.37
CA TRP A 108 3.87 21.34 3.01
C TRP A 108 3.88 21.49 1.49
N PRO A 109 3.89 22.72 0.93
CA PRO A 109 3.97 22.91 -0.51
C PRO A 109 5.15 22.18 -1.17
N GLY A 110 4.87 21.15 -1.95
CA GLY A 110 5.83 20.29 -2.61
C GLY A 110 6.36 19.13 -1.75
N LEU A 111 5.73 18.79 -0.63
CA LEU A 111 6.08 17.69 0.26
C LEU A 111 4.82 16.90 0.67
N VAL A 112 4.81 15.62 0.29
CA VAL A 112 3.68 14.70 0.46
C VAL A 112 4.07 13.61 1.45
N ALA A 113 3.27 13.48 2.51
CA ALA A 113 3.33 12.37 3.44
C ALA A 113 2.22 11.37 3.10
N SER A 114 2.57 10.09 3.02
CA SER A 114 1.64 9.02 2.68
C SER A 114 1.70 7.91 3.72
N ARG A 115 0.57 7.23 3.93
CA ARG A 115 0.48 5.95 4.64
C ARG A 115 0.19 4.87 3.61
N ARG A 116 1.06 3.87 3.49
CA ARG A 116 0.80 2.64 2.76
C ARG A 116 0.31 1.59 3.74
N ALA A 117 -0.74 0.86 3.38
CA ALA A 117 -1.19 -0.34 4.09
C ALA A 117 -0.90 -1.57 3.23
N GLY A 118 -0.51 -2.67 3.86
CA GLY A 118 -0.27 -3.95 3.18
C GLY A 118 -0.22 -5.09 4.19
N PRO A 119 -0.34 -6.35 3.74
CA PRO A 119 -0.32 -7.51 4.61
C PRO A 119 1.06 -7.72 5.27
N ILE A 120 1.07 -8.51 6.34
CA ILE A 120 2.27 -9.25 6.77
C ILE A 120 2.59 -10.35 5.76
N ASP A 121 3.82 -10.86 5.73
CA ASP A 121 4.22 -11.84 4.73
C ASP A 121 3.89 -13.28 5.17
N VAL A 122 4.05 -13.59 6.47
CA VAL A 122 3.73 -14.92 7.03
C VAL A 122 2.86 -14.82 8.28
N ALA A 123 1.64 -15.36 8.23
CA ALA A 123 0.76 -15.52 9.38
C ALA A 123 0.81 -16.97 9.89
N GLY A 124 1.22 -17.17 11.15
CA GLY A 124 1.12 -18.47 11.81
C GLY A 124 -0.17 -18.54 12.63
N LEU A 125 -1.09 -19.43 12.27
CA LEU A 125 -2.38 -19.63 12.92
C LEU A 125 -2.29 -20.86 13.82
N TYR A 126 -2.32 -20.65 15.14
CA TYR A 126 -2.43 -21.74 16.10
C TYR A 126 -3.89 -22.09 16.31
N ILE A 127 -4.27 -23.33 16.01
CA ILE A 127 -5.61 -23.85 16.24
C ILE A 127 -5.53 -24.81 17.43
N PRO A 128 -6.12 -24.46 18.59
CA PRO A 128 -6.13 -25.37 19.72
C PRO A 128 -6.88 -26.65 19.39
N ALA A 129 -6.48 -27.72 20.07
CA ALA A 129 -7.24 -28.95 20.13
C ALA A 129 -7.44 -29.31 21.61
N GLY A 130 -8.64 -29.81 21.93
CA GLY A 130 -8.93 -30.46 23.21
C GLY A 130 -9.42 -31.88 22.94
N THR A 131 -10.50 -32.28 23.59
CA THR A 131 -11.23 -33.51 23.23
C THR A 131 -12.04 -33.38 21.93
N ALA A 132 -12.15 -32.17 21.37
CA ALA A 132 -12.85 -31.87 20.12
C ALA A 132 -12.04 -30.92 19.21
N PRO A 133 -12.21 -30.99 17.88
CA PRO A 133 -11.58 -30.07 16.93
C PRO A 133 -12.27 -28.69 16.92
N LEU A 134 -11.49 -27.62 17.01
CA LEU A 134 -11.99 -26.24 16.96
C LEU A 134 -11.96 -25.68 15.52
N VAL A 135 -12.82 -26.22 14.65
CA VAL A 135 -12.92 -25.79 13.25
C VAL A 135 -13.32 -24.32 13.11
N SER A 136 -14.12 -23.80 14.05
CA SER A 136 -14.51 -22.38 14.10
C SER A 136 -13.31 -21.46 14.22
N THR A 137 -12.33 -21.79 15.07
CA THR A 137 -11.11 -20.98 15.22
C THR A 137 -10.32 -20.87 13.93
N LEU A 138 -10.26 -21.94 13.12
CA LEU A 138 -9.62 -21.87 11.82
C LEU A 138 -10.35 -20.90 10.88
N ILE A 139 -11.68 -20.96 10.84
CA ILE A 139 -12.51 -20.03 10.04
C ILE A 139 -12.25 -18.58 10.49
N MET A 140 -12.29 -18.34 11.81
CA MET A 140 -12.14 -17.01 12.42
C MET A 140 -10.76 -16.40 12.19
N LEU A 141 -9.71 -17.21 12.03
CA LEU A 141 -8.35 -16.70 11.79
C LEU A 141 -7.97 -16.65 10.31
N ALA A 142 -8.33 -17.67 9.53
CA ALA A 142 -7.93 -17.77 8.13
C ALA A 142 -8.63 -16.73 7.25
N ILE A 143 -9.92 -16.46 7.49
CA ILE A 143 -10.68 -15.54 6.64
C ILE A 143 -10.16 -14.10 6.72
N PRO A 144 -9.93 -13.51 7.91
CA PRO A 144 -9.33 -12.17 7.98
C PRO A 144 -7.92 -12.13 7.40
N ALA A 145 -7.12 -13.20 7.53
CA ALA A 145 -5.80 -13.30 6.91
C ALA A 145 -5.88 -13.29 5.37
N GLN A 146 -6.83 -14.04 4.79
CA GLN A 146 -7.10 -14.06 3.35
C GLN A 146 -7.59 -12.69 2.85
N LEU A 147 -8.51 -12.05 3.57
CA LEU A 147 -9.02 -10.71 3.24
C LEU A 147 -7.93 -9.64 3.32
N ALA A 148 -6.97 -9.78 4.25
CA ALA A 148 -5.81 -8.89 4.33
C ALA A 148 -4.85 -9.10 3.14
N GLY A 149 -4.92 -10.23 2.45
CA GLY A 149 -4.04 -10.61 1.35
C GLY A 149 -2.71 -11.21 1.80
N VAL A 150 -2.66 -11.86 2.97
CA VAL A 150 -1.45 -12.52 3.48
C VAL A 150 -1.00 -13.59 2.47
N PRO A 151 0.24 -13.53 1.96
CA PRO A 151 0.69 -14.44 0.90
C PRO A 151 0.99 -15.85 1.41
N ARG A 152 1.33 -16.02 2.70
CA ARG A 152 1.56 -17.34 3.30
C ARG A 152 0.84 -17.46 4.64
N ILE A 153 -0.16 -18.34 4.68
CA ILE A 153 -0.96 -18.64 5.88
C ILE A 153 -0.62 -20.06 6.32
N VAL A 154 -0.10 -20.18 7.52
CA VAL A 154 0.44 -21.44 8.07
C VAL A 154 -0.43 -21.86 9.22
N VAL A 155 -0.99 -23.06 9.19
CA VAL A 155 -1.83 -23.60 10.26
C VAL A 155 -1.03 -24.61 11.06
N VAL A 156 -0.99 -24.44 12.38
CA VAL A 156 -0.47 -25.45 13.31
C VAL A 156 -1.59 -25.93 14.21
N ALA A 157 -1.71 -27.25 14.35
CA ALA A 157 -2.72 -27.87 15.19
C ALA A 157 -2.12 -29.08 15.92
N PRO A 158 -2.43 -29.27 17.22
CA PRO A 158 -2.02 -30.47 17.92
C PRO A 158 -2.57 -31.73 17.23
N PRO A 159 -1.77 -32.81 17.12
CA PRO A 159 -2.22 -34.07 16.57
C PRO A 159 -3.25 -34.76 17.48
N ALA A 160 -4.25 -35.39 16.86
CA ALA A 160 -5.29 -36.20 17.48
C ALA A 160 -4.87 -37.68 17.53
N GLY A 161 -3.76 -37.97 18.23
CA GLY A 161 -3.16 -39.31 18.31
C GLY A 161 -2.27 -39.66 17.12
N GLU A 162 -2.12 -40.95 16.82
CA GLU A 162 -1.23 -41.42 15.74
C GLU A 162 -1.68 -40.99 14.33
N GLY A 163 -2.96 -40.64 14.16
CA GLY A 163 -3.56 -40.22 12.89
C GLY A 163 -3.21 -38.79 12.43
N GLY A 164 -2.40 -38.03 13.17
CA GLY A 164 -2.06 -36.66 12.83
C GLY A 164 -3.18 -35.67 13.18
N VAL A 165 -3.40 -34.63 12.36
CA VAL A 165 -4.41 -33.60 12.64
C VAL A 165 -5.84 -34.16 12.47
N ASN A 166 -6.80 -33.66 13.26
CA ASN A 166 -8.19 -34.08 13.16
C ASN A 166 -8.78 -33.86 11.75
N PRO A 167 -9.46 -34.87 11.14
CA PRO A 167 -10.01 -34.76 9.79
C PRO A 167 -10.97 -33.59 9.58
N ALA A 168 -11.81 -33.22 10.55
CA ALA A 168 -12.72 -32.09 10.40
C ALA A 168 -11.97 -30.77 10.23
N LEU A 169 -10.81 -30.61 10.88
CA LEU A 169 -9.95 -29.45 10.74
C LEU A 169 -9.26 -29.43 9.37
N LEU A 170 -8.78 -30.58 8.89
CA LEU A 170 -8.18 -30.73 7.55
C LEU A 170 -9.20 -30.43 6.44
N ALA A 171 -10.42 -30.97 6.55
CA ALA A 171 -11.52 -30.68 5.64
C ALA A 171 -11.89 -29.18 5.65
N THR A 172 -11.85 -28.54 6.82
CA THR A 172 -12.09 -27.09 6.94
C THR A 172 -10.98 -26.29 6.26
N ALA A 173 -9.72 -26.68 6.46
CA ALA A 173 -8.58 -26.05 5.77
C ALA A 173 -8.72 -26.15 4.25
N GLU A 174 -9.08 -27.33 3.74
CA GLU A 174 -9.36 -27.56 2.31
C GLU A 174 -10.50 -26.67 1.78
N ILE A 175 -11.63 -26.60 2.50
CA ILE A 175 -12.78 -25.75 2.13
C ILE A 175 -12.39 -24.27 2.06
N LEU A 176 -11.50 -23.84 2.94
CA LEU A 176 -10.99 -22.47 2.98
C LEU A 176 -9.86 -22.24 1.96
N GLY A 177 -9.32 -23.28 1.32
CA GLY A 177 -8.18 -23.19 0.40
C GLY A 177 -6.84 -22.96 1.11
N ILE A 178 -6.64 -23.58 2.27
CA ILE A 178 -5.39 -23.54 3.04
C ILE A 178 -4.69 -24.90 2.92
N ASP A 179 -3.50 -24.90 2.30
CA ASP A 179 -2.72 -26.11 1.97
C ASP A 179 -1.48 -26.32 2.86
N GLU A 180 -1.20 -25.39 3.76
CA GLU A 180 -0.02 -25.40 4.61
C GLU A 180 -0.39 -25.65 6.09
N VAL A 181 -0.68 -26.93 6.39
CA VAL A 181 -1.05 -27.41 7.73
C VAL A 181 0.05 -28.26 8.35
N TYR A 182 0.31 -28.09 9.65
CA TYR A 182 1.32 -28.82 10.41
C TYR A 182 0.73 -29.48 11.67
N ALA A 183 1.04 -30.76 11.87
CA ALA A 183 0.66 -31.57 13.01
C ALA A 183 1.60 -31.35 14.21
N ILE A 184 1.48 -30.21 14.90
CA ILE A 184 2.27 -29.86 16.08
C ILE A 184 1.49 -28.88 16.98
N GLY A 185 1.55 -29.09 18.29
CA GLY A 185 0.80 -28.31 19.28
C GLY A 185 1.66 -27.48 20.25
N GLY A 186 0.99 -26.85 21.21
CA GLY A 186 1.60 -26.29 22.41
C GLY A 186 2.64 -25.18 22.22
N ALA A 187 3.44 -24.95 23.27
CA ALA A 187 4.52 -23.97 23.27
C ALA A 187 5.61 -24.31 22.24
N GLN A 188 5.79 -25.59 21.92
CA GLN A 188 6.73 -26.06 20.92
C GLN A 188 6.34 -25.65 19.50
N ALA A 189 5.05 -25.66 19.14
CA ALA A 189 4.58 -25.12 17.86
C ALA A 189 4.83 -23.61 17.75
N VAL A 190 4.52 -22.85 18.81
CA VAL A 190 4.78 -21.40 18.87
C VAL A 190 6.26 -21.10 18.68
N ALA A 191 7.14 -21.84 19.38
CA ALA A 191 8.58 -21.69 19.24
C ALA A 191 9.08 -22.07 17.83
N ALA A 192 8.54 -23.15 17.26
CA ALA A 192 8.89 -23.58 15.90
C ALA A 192 8.52 -22.53 14.85
N LEU A 193 7.34 -21.91 14.96
CA LEU A 193 6.92 -20.78 14.12
C LEU A 193 7.78 -19.53 14.36
N ALA A 194 8.14 -19.24 15.61
CA ALA A 194 8.93 -18.04 15.94
C ALA A 194 10.35 -18.08 15.34
N PHE A 195 10.94 -19.27 15.23
CA PHE A 195 12.32 -19.45 14.77
C PHE A 195 12.45 -20.10 13.38
N GLY A 196 11.35 -20.58 12.79
CA GLY A 196 11.36 -21.34 11.54
C GLY A 196 12.11 -22.65 11.67
N LYS A 197 11.65 -23.53 12.57
CA LYS A 197 12.27 -24.82 12.91
C LYS A 197 11.30 -25.98 12.72
N GLY A 198 11.82 -27.21 12.66
CA GLY A 198 11.03 -28.42 12.46
C GLY A 198 10.33 -28.46 11.08
N GLY A 199 10.86 -27.73 10.08
CA GLY A 199 10.22 -27.62 8.77
C GLY A 199 9.07 -26.59 8.69
N LEU A 200 8.77 -25.89 9.78
CA LEU A 200 7.84 -24.75 9.77
C LEU A 200 8.56 -23.49 9.29
N PRO A 201 7.86 -22.57 8.60
CA PRO A 201 8.41 -21.27 8.29
C PRO A 201 8.52 -20.39 9.53
N ARG A 202 9.34 -19.34 9.42
CA ARG A 202 9.38 -18.28 10.40
C ARG A 202 8.19 -17.33 10.17
N ALA A 203 7.30 -17.24 11.15
CA ALA A 203 6.14 -16.34 11.10
C ALA A 203 6.56 -14.89 11.38
N ASP A 204 5.86 -13.93 10.75
CA ASP A 204 5.96 -12.51 11.14
C ASP A 204 5.08 -12.22 12.34
N LYS A 205 3.92 -12.87 12.40
CA LYS A 205 2.97 -12.76 13.50
C LYS A 205 2.24 -14.08 13.74
N ILE A 206 2.10 -14.45 15.01
CA ILE A 206 1.43 -15.68 15.46
C ILE A 206 0.07 -15.32 16.07
N PHE A 207 -0.97 -16.00 15.59
CA PHE A 207 -2.37 -15.77 15.92
C PHE A 207 -3.00 -17.00 16.57
N GLY A 208 -4.12 -16.77 17.23
CA GLY A 208 -5.01 -17.80 17.72
C GLY A 208 -4.94 -17.97 19.24
N PRO A 209 -6.05 -18.40 19.85
CA PRO A 209 -6.12 -18.65 21.27
C PRO A 209 -5.29 -19.89 21.65
N GLY A 210 -5.16 -20.17 22.93
CA GLY A 210 -4.49 -21.37 23.40
C GLY A 210 -4.47 -21.43 24.92
N ASN A 211 -4.08 -22.59 25.46
CA ASN A 211 -3.93 -22.74 26.90
C ASN A 211 -2.81 -21.83 27.46
N ALA A 212 -2.67 -21.81 28.79
CA ALA A 212 -1.70 -20.97 29.49
C ALA A 212 -0.24 -21.11 28.96
N TYR A 213 0.17 -22.29 28.50
CA TYR A 213 1.52 -22.52 27.96
C TYR A 213 1.71 -21.90 26.57
N VAL A 214 0.70 -21.97 25.71
CA VAL A 214 0.69 -21.33 24.38
C VAL A 214 0.70 -19.81 24.54
N ALA A 215 -0.15 -19.28 25.43
CA ALA A 215 -0.19 -17.86 25.74
C ALA A 215 1.14 -17.34 26.31
N ALA A 216 1.75 -18.07 27.25
CA ALA A 216 3.05 -17.75 27.80
C ALA A 216 4.17 -17.80 26.74
N ALA A 217 4.15 -18.81 25.86
CA ALA A 217 5.11 -18.92 24.76
C ALA A 217 4.97 -17.74 23.79
N LYS A 218 3.74 -17.38 23.40
CA LYS A 218 3.44 -16.22 22.53
C LYS A 218 3.96 -14.93 23.16
N SER A 219 3.66 -14.70 24.43
CA SER A 219 4.16 -13.53 25.18
C SER A 219 5.69 -13.49 25.17
N TYR A 220 6.34 -14.60 25.51
CA TYR A 220 7.80 -14.67 25.56
C TYR A 220 8.45 -14.45 24.19
N VAL A 221 8.00 -15.13 23.12
CA VAL A 221 8.60 -14.97 21.78
C VAL A 221 8.41 -13.57 21.23
N SER A 222 7.30 -12.90 21.54
CA SER A 222 7.04 -11.52 21.10
C SER A 222 7.97 -10.48 21.72
N GLY A 223 8.53 -10.78 22.90
CA GLY A 223 9.53 -9.95 23.57
C GLY A 223 10.96 -10.17 23.11
N LEU A 224 11.22 -11.21 22.30
CA LEU A 224 12.57 -11.49 21.81
C LEU A 224 12.98 -10.54 20.67
N PRO A 225 14.26 -10.13 20.60
CA PRO A 225 14.77 -9.37 19.45
C PRO A 225 14.56 -10.14 18.14
N GLY A 226 13.78 -9.56 17.23
CA GLY A 226 13.40 -10.19 15.99
C GLY A 226 12.41 -11.35 16.14
N GLY A 227 11.80 -11.56 17.31
CA GLY A 227 10.68 -12.49 17.45
C GLY A 227 9.46 -12.05 16.63
N PRO A 228 8.51 -12.98 16.36
CA PRO A 228 7.26 -12.63 15.71
C PRO A 228 6.42 -11.73 16.63
N ALA A 229 5.58 -10.89 16.04
CA ALA A 229 4.49 -10.29 16.79
C ALA A 229 3.46 -11.35 17.20
N THR A 230 2.55 -11.00 18.12
CA THR A 230 1.39 -11.81 18.47
C THR A 230 0.13 -10.96 18.39
N ASP A 231 -1.02 -11.61 18.24
CA ASP A 231 -2.33 -10.96 18.06
C ASP A 231 -2.83 -10.25 19.32
N LEU A 232 -3.17 -11.01 20.36
CA LEU A 232 -3.77 -10.49 21.59
C LEU A 232 -3.34 -11.33 22.81
N PRO A 233 -3.35 -10.74 24.01
CA PRO A 233 -3.23 -11.48 25.25
C PRO A 233 -4.41 -12.45 25.38
N ALA A 234 -4.10 -13.72 25.62
CA ALA A 234 -5.10 -14.76 25.88
C ALA A 234 -4.79 -15.45 27.21
N GLY A 235 -5.85 -15.92 27.85
CA GLY A 235 -5.95 -16.54 29.16
C GLY A 235 -7.27 -17.31 29.24
N PRO A 236 -7.70 -17.78 30.42
CA PRO A 236 -8.98 -18.49 30.55
C PRO A 236 -10.14 -17.69 29.96
N SER A 237 -11.07 -18.38 29.32
CA SER A 237 -12.23 -17.77 28.65
C SER A 237 -13.21 -17.17 29.67
N GLU A 238 -13.88 -16.09 29.28
CA GLU A 238 -14.70 -15.27 30.17
C GLU A 238 -16.04 -14.92 29.53
N VAL A 239 -17.13 -14.96 30.32
CA VAL A 239 -18.42 -14.39 29.93
C VAL A 239 -19.02 -13.62 31.10
N MET A 240 -19.60 -12.47 30.78
CA MET A 240 -20.43 -11.71 31.70
C MET A 240 -21.84 -11.56 31.11
N VAL A 241 -22.85 -11.97 31.86
CA VAL A 241 -24.25 -11.72 31.54
C VAL A 241 -24.77 -10.60 32.42
N VAL A 242 -25.34 -9.57 31.80
CA VAL A 242 -26.05 -8.49 32.47
C VAL A 242 -27.55 -8.75 32.29
N ALA A 243 -28.28 -8.90 33.38
CA ALA A 243 -29.67 -9.33 33.41
C ALA A 243 -30.54 -8.43 34.29
N ASP A 244 -31.69 -8.00 33.79
CA ASP A 244 -32.72 -7.26 34.54
C ASP A 244 -33.96 -8.13 34.82
N GLU A 245 -35.04 -7.54 35.32
CA GLU A 245 -36.28 -8.24 35.66
C GLU A 245 -36.96 -8.98 34.48
N ASN A 246 -36.65 -8.62 33.24
CA ASN A 246 -37.23 -9.22 32.04
C ASN A 246 -36.35 -10.30 31.41
N ALA A 247 -35.19 -10.58 32.00
CA ALA A 247 -34.31 -11.65 31.56
C ALA A 247 -34.96 -13.02 31.77
N ASP A 248 -34.71 -13.96 30.85
CA ASP A 248 -35.14 -15.34 31.02
C ASP A 248 -34.04 -16.12 31.77
N PRO A 249 -34.29 -16.62 33.00
CA PRO A 249 -33.29 -17.37 33.77
C PRO A 249 -32.75 -18.60 33.02
N VAL A 250 -33.56 -19.22 32.15
CA VAL A 250 -33.15 -20.34 31.29
C VAL A 250 -32.06 -19.91 30.33
N PHE A 251 -32.22 -18.78 29.66
CA PHE A 251 -31.23 -18.31 28.70
C PHE A 251 -29.97 -17.80 29.40
N VAL A 252 -30.11 -17.04 30.49
CA VAL A 252 -28.96 -16.57 31.27
C VAL A 252 -28.12 -17.75 31.79
N ALA A 253 -28.74 -18.78 32.35
CA ALA A 253 -28.02 -19.98 32.81
C ALA A 253 -27.33 -20.72 31.64
N SER A 254 -28.01 -20.85 30.50
CA SER A 254 -27.44 -21.45 29.28
C SER A 254 -26.17 -20.73 28.83
N ASP A 255 -26.22 -19.40 28.75
CA ASP A 255 -25.10 -18.56 28.31
C ASP A 255 -23.92 -18.60 29.29
N LEU A 256 -24.18 -18.64 30.60
CA LEU A 256 -23.12 -18.82 31.58
C LEU A 256 -22.47 -20.21 31.45
N LEU A 257 -23.26 -21.25 31.20
CA LEU A 257 -22.76 -22.62 31.08
C LEU A 257 -22.01 -22.88 29.77
N SER A 258 -22.37 -22.22 28.66
CA SER A 258 -21.68 -22.39 27.38
C SER A 258 -20.20 -22.03 27.49
N GLN A 259 -19.86 -21.03 28.31
CA GLN A 259 -18.47 -20.68 28.59
C GLN A 259 -17.85 -21.54 29.71
N ALA A 260 -18.64 -21.94 30.72
CA ALA A 260 -18.13 -22.77 31.82
C ALA A 260 -17.59 -24.14 31.36
N GLU A 261 -18.16 -24.72 30.30
CA GLU A 261 -17.73 -26.02 29.77
C GLU A 261 -16.43 -26.00 28.95
N HIS A 262 -15.90 -24.80 28.67
CA HIS A 262 -14.73 -24.61 27.81
C HIS A 262 -13.41 -24.91 28.53
N ASP A 263 -13.25 -24.42 29.76
CA ASP A 263 -12.02 -24.58 30.56
C ASP A 263 -12.38 -24.65 32.06
N ALA A 264 -11.69 -25.50 32.82
CA ALA A 264 -11.89 -25.62 34.28
C ALA A 264 -11.57 -24.31 35.05
N ASN A 265 -10.86 -23.38 34.42
CA ASN A 265 -10.54 -22.05 34.93
C ASN A 265 -11.33 -20.93 34.26
N ALA A 266 -12.29 -21.24 33.37
CA ALA A 266 -13.17 -20.23 32.78
C ALA A 266 -13.88 -19.44 33.88
N GLN A 267 -14.16 -18.16 33.63
CA GLN A 267 -14.83 -17.29 34.57
C GLN A 267 -16.16 -16.76 34.02
N VAL A 268 -17.22 -17.07 34.75
CA VAL A 268 -18.59 -16.68 34.42
C VAL A 268 -19.10 -15.68 35.46
N VAL A 269 -19.69 -14.57 35.02
CA VAL A 269 -20.16 -13.50 35.91
C VAL A 269 -21.60 -13.11 35.56
N LEU A 270 -22.50 -13.16 36.53
CA LEU A 270 -23.83 -12.57 36.43
C LEU A 270 -23.82 -11.18 37.09
N VAL A 271 -24.28 -10.16 36.39
CA VAL A 271 -24.54 -8.82 36.93
C VAL A 271 -26.04 -8.57 36.85
N THR A 272 -26.67 -8.23 37.97
CA THR A 272 -28.12 -7.98 37.99
C THR A 272 -28.52 -6.96 39.05
N ASP A 273 -29.60 -6.23 38.78
CA ASP A 273 -30.29 -5.38 39.73
C ASP A 273 -31.51 -6.03 40.38
N MET A 274 -31.64 -7.37 40.28
CA MET A 274 -32.74 -8.14 40.88
C MET A 274 -32.24 -9.40 41.60
N SER A 275 -32.60 -9.54 42.88
CA SER A 275 -32.20 -10.71 43.68
C SER A 275 -32.92 -11.96 43.22
N ASP A 276 -34.22 -11.85 42.90
CA ASP A 276 -35.06 -12.95 42.43
C ASP A 276 -34.54 -13.57 41.12
N ILE A 277 -34.00 -12.76 40.20
CA ILE A 277 -33.36 -13.24 38.96
C ILE A 277 -32.13 -14.07 39.31
N SER A 278 -31.27 -13.59 40.21
CA SER A 278 -30.06 -14.31 40.59
C SER A 278 -30.34 -15.68 41.22
N GLU A 279 -31.43 -15.81 41.98
CA GLU A 279 -31.85 -17.07 42.59
C GLU A 279 -32.40 -18.05 41.55
N GLN A 280 -33.27 -17.57 40.65
CA GLN A 280 -33.81 -18.38 39.55
C GLN A 280 -32.71 -18.87 38.61
N VAL A 281 -31.70 -18.04 38.32
CA VAL A 281 -30.55 -18.43 37.51
C VAL A 281 -29.71 -19.50 38.22
N GLU A 282 -29.50 -19.41 39.54
CA GLU A 282 -28.77 -20.46 40.26
C GLU A 282 -29.50 -21.81 40.25
N ASP A 283 -30.84 -21.81 40.38
CA ASP A 283 -31.64 -23.04 40.29
C ASP A 283 -31.51 -23.69 38.91
N GLU A 284 -31.58 -22.87 37.86
CA GLU A 284 -31.48 -23.35 36.49
C GLU A 284 -30.06 -23.78 36.11
N LEU A 285 -29.04 -23.07 36.59
CA LEU A 285 -27.64 -23.50 36.48
C LEU A 285 -27.45 -24.89 37.09
N ALA A 286 -28.03 -25.15 38.27
CA ALA A 286 -27.93 -26.47 38.91
C ALA A 286 -28.63 -27.55 38.08
N ARG A 287 -29.79 -27.25 37.49
CA ARG A 287 -30.56 -28.16 36.65
C ARG A 287 -29.81 -28.50 35.36
N GLN A 288 -29.41 -27.48 34.59
CA GLN A 288 -28.75 -27.64 33.30
C GLN A 288 -27.36 -28.26 33.43
N LEU A 289 -26.57 -27.85 34.43
CA LEU A 289 -25.22 -28.38 34.66
C LEU A 289 -25.22 -29.90 34.85
N ALA A 290 -26.25 -30.46 35.50
CA ALA A 290 -26.37 -31.90 35.74
C ALA A 290 -26.61 -32.71 34.46
N GLU A 291 -27.05 -32.08 33.38
CA GLU A 291 -27.35 -32.72 32.09
C GLU A 291 -26.16 -32.62 31.10
N LEU A 292 -25.14 -31.80 31.40
CA LEU A 292 -24.02 -31.58 30.49
C LEU A 292 -23.08 -32.80 30.41
N PRO A 293 -22.69 -33.24 29.19
CA PRO A 293 -21.68 -34.28 29.02
C PRO A 293 -20.29 -33.91 29.62
N ARG A 294 -19.99 -32.62 29.73
CA ARG A 294 -18.73 -32.08 30.29
C ARG A 294 -18.91 -31.52 31.71
N VAL A 295 -19.82 -32.11 32.49
CA VAL A 295 -20.19 -31.64 33.84
C VAL A 295 -18.99 -31.45 34.76
N GLU A 296 -17.96 -32.28 34.71
CA GLU A 296 -16.78 -32.15 35.59
C GLU A 296 -15.99 -30.86 35.32
N ILE A 297 -15.81 -30.50 34.05
CA ILE A 297 -15.10 -29.28 33.62
C ILE A 297 -15.94 -28.06 34.02
N ALA A 298 -17.22 -28.04 33.65
CA ALA A 298 -18.12 -26.96 33.97
C ALA A 298 -18.24 -26.77 35.50
N THR A 299 -18.37 -27.85 36.27
CA THR A 299 -18.40 -27.80 37.75
C THR A 299 -17.11 -27.22 38.34
N ALA A 300 -15.95 -27.51 37.75
CA ALA A 300 -14.69 -26.91 38.18
C ALA A 300 -14.66 -25.39 37.94
N SER A 301 -15.07 -24.94 36.75
CA SER A 301 -15.18 -23.51 36.39
C SER A 301 -16.16 -22.77 37.31
N MET A 302 -17.30 -23.39 37.67
CA MET A 302 -18.32 -22.77 38.51
C MET A 302 -17.82 -22.37 39.92
N LYS A 303 -16.66 -22.87 40.38
CA LYS A 303 -16.01 -22.40 41.62
C LYS A 303 -15.52 -20.95 41.50
N ASN A 304 -15.28 -20.48 40.28
CA ASN A 304 -14.85 -19.13 39.93
C ASN A 304 -16.03 -18.20 39.59
N ALA A 305 -17.24 -18.75 39.49
CA ALA A 305 -18.45 -18.01 39.15
C ALA A 305 -18.77 -16.91 40.18
N ARG A 306 -19.30 -15.79 39.68
CA ARG A 306 -19.66 -14.61 40.48
C ARG A 306 -21.06 -14.12 40.18
N ILE A 307 -21.76 -13.64 41.20
CA ILE A 307 -22.97 -12.82 41.06
C ILE A 307 -22.66 -11.46 41.65
N ILE A 308 -22.87 -10.40 40.87
CA ILE A 308 -22.70 -9.01 41.26
C ILE A 308 -24.10 -8.37 41.28
N ARG A 309 -24.58 -8.06 42.48
CA ARG A 309 -25.84 -7.35 42.70
C ARG A 309 -25.58 -5.85 42.68
N CYS A 310 -26.32 -5.09 41.87
CA CYS A 310 -26.24 -3.63 41.80
C CYS A 310 -27.61 -3.01 42.14
N GLU A 311 -27.69 -1.77 42.64
CA GLU A 311 -28.99 -1.11 42.84
C GLU A 311 -29.49 -0.41 41.57
N THR A 312 -28.57 0.01 40.70
CA THR A 312 -28.89 0.80 39.50
C THR A 312 -28.22 0.26 38.25
N ARG A 313 -28.83 0.55 37.08
CA ARG A 313 -28.23 0.26 35.77
C ARG A 313 -26.86 0.92 35.57
N ALA A 314 -26.65 2.11 36.13
CA ALA A 314 -25.36 2.80 36.07
C ALA A 314 -24.26 2.01 36.79
N GLU A 315 -24.57 1.40 37.93
CA GLU A 315 -23.66 0.51 38.65
C GLU A 315 -23.44 -0.81 37.92
N MET A 316 -24.46 -1.38 37.26
CA MET A 316 -24.28 -2.55 36.40
C MET A 316 -23.29 -2.26 35.26
N ALA A 317 -23.42 -1.10 34.61
CA ALA A 317 -22.47 -0.65 33.59
C ALA A 317 -21.07 -0.38 34.18
N ASP A 318 -20.98 0.16 35.40
CA ASP A 318 -19.71 0.35 36.10
C ASP A 318 -19.01 -0.99 36.37
N ALA A 319 -19.73 -1.97 36.91
CA ALA A 319 -19.22 -3.32 37.15
C ALA A 319 -18.75 -3.99 35.84
N ALA A 320 -19.54 -3.91 34.76
CA ALA A 320 -19.16 -4.47 33.46
C ALA A 320 -17.88 -3.82 32.91
N ASN A 321 -17.78 -2.49 32.96
CA ASN A 321 -16.59 -1.75 32.53
C ASN A 321 -15.37 -1.98 33.45
N ALA A 322 -15.61 -2.21 34.73
CA ALA A 322 -14.58 -2.55 35.71
C ALA A 322 -14.04 -3.97 35.49
N TYR A 323 -14.87 -4.89 34.99
CA TYR A 323 -14.41 -6.24 34.67
C TYR A 323 -13.71 -6.31 33.30
N ALA A 324 -14.26 -5.63 32.28
CA ALA A 324 -13.79 -5.68 30.89
C ALA A 324 -13.75 -7.12 30.34
N ALA A 325 -14.94 -7.72 30.21
CA ALA A 325 -15.13 -9.11 29.82
C ALA A 325 -14.65 -9.40 28.39
N GLU A 326 -14.28 -10.64 28.11
CA GLU A 326 -14.14 -11.17 26.75
C GLU A 326 -15.49 -11.11 26.03
N HIS A 327 -16.51 -11.79 26.58
CA HIS A 327 -17.89 -11.75 26.09
C HIS A 327 -18.81 -11.02 27.09
N LEU A 328 -19.62 -10.08 26.60
CA LEU A 328 -20.65 -9.39 27.36
C LEU A 328 -22.02 -9.63 26.74
N ILE A 329 -22.94 -10.25 27.47
CA ILE A 329 -24.29 -10.56 27.01
C ILE A 329 -25.28 -9.67 27.77
N LEU A 330 -26.13 -8.96 27.02
CA LEU A 330 -27.11 -8.02 27.56
C LEU A 330 -28.52 -8.61 27.42
N GLN A 331 -29.01 -9.25 28.47
CA GLN A 331 -30.40 -9.69 28.59
C GLN A 331 -31.17 -8.68 29.46
N ILE A 332 -31.30 -7.46 28.95
CA ILE A 332 -31.99 -6.37 29.65
C ILE A 332 -32.96 -5.63 28.74
N SER A 333 -33.84 -4.85 29.33
CA SER A 333 -34.69 -3.86 28.65
C SER A 333 -33.85 -2.68 28.14
N GLU A 334 -34.17 -2.14 26.97
CA GLU A 334 -33.40 -1.07 26.31
C GLU A 334 -31.88 -1.39 26.17
N PRO A 335 -31.51 -2.56 25.64
CA PRO A 335 -30.12 -3.02 25.67
C PRO A 335 -29.20 -2.19 24.76
N ASP A 336 -29.72 -1.57 23.69
CA ASP A 336 -28.95 -0.66 22.83
C ASP A 336 -28.45 0.55 23.61
N ALA A 337 -29.31 1.23 24.37
CA ALA A 337 -28.95 2.39 25.19
C ALA A 337 -27.97 2.02 26.32
N PHE A 338 -28.04 0.79 26.83
CA PHE A 338 -27.06 0.29 27.79
C PHE A 338 -25.72 -0.02 27.14
N SER A 339 -25.73 -0.59 25.92
CA SER A 339 -24.50 -0.91 25.18
C SER A 339 -23.63 0.33 24.92
N GLU A 340 -24.25 1.50 24.71
CA GLU A 340 -23.53 2.79 24.55
C GLU A 340 -22.75 3.22 25.81
N GLN A 341 -23.10 2.69 26.98
CA GLN A 341 -22.39 2.96 28.25
C GLN A 341 -21.21 2.00 28.48
N ILE A 342 -21.09 0.94 27.66
CA ILE A 342 -20.02 -0.02 27.74
C ILE A 342 -18.80 0.48 26.97
N ARG A 343 -17.71 0.70 27.71
CA ARG A 343 -16.40 1.13 27.23
C ARG A 343 -15.48 -0.06 26.94
N HIS A 344 -15.67 -1.18 27.64
CA HIS A 344 -14.75 -2.31 27.60
C HIS A 344 -15.50 -3.65 27.55
N ALA A 345 -15.45 -4.30 26.40
CA ALA A 345 -15.85 -5.69 26.17
C ALA A 345 -15.16 -6.17 24.89
N GLY A 346 -14.80 -7.46 24.80
CA GLY A 346 -14.28 -8.03 23.56
C GLY A 346 -15.36 -8.10 22.47
N SER A 347 -16.49 -8.71 22.80
CA SER A 347 -17.70 -8.77 21.98
C SER A 347 -18.95 -8.55 22.83
N ILE A 348 -19.96 -7.87 22.28
CA ILE A 348 -21.23 -7.59 22.96
C ILE A 348 -22.38 -8.29 22.21
N PHE A 349 -23.19 -9.02 22.95
CA PHE A 349 -24.37 -9.73 22.47
C PHE A 349 -25.62 -9.07 23.03
N ILE A 350 -26.57 -8.71 22.16
CA ILE A 350 -27.70 -7.85 22.50
C ILE A 350 -29.01 -8.65 22.43
N GLY A 351 -29.68 -8.77 23.57
CA GLY A 351 -31.00 -9.37 23.71
C GLY A 351 -31.00 -10.89 23.93
N PRO A 352 -32.17 -11.46 24.30
CA PRO A 352 -32.30 -12.86 24.73
C PRO A 352 -32.11 -13.89 23.59
N TRP A 353 -32.08 -13.46 22.34
CA TRP A 353 -31.96 -14.32 21.16
C TRP A 353 -30.56 -14.32 20.53
N ALA A 354 -29.59 -13.69 21.20
CA ALA A 354 -28.21 -13.58 20.74
C ALA A 354 -27.27 -14.29 21.73
N PRO A 355 -27.27 -15.64 21.80
CA PRO A 355 -26.34 -16.36 22.66
C PRO A 355 -24.90 -16.24 22.17
N GLU A 356 -23.93 -16.38 23.08
CA GLU A 356 -22.49 -16.39 22.76
C GLU A 356 -22.16 -17.41 21.67
N ALA A 357 -22.78 -18.60 21.76
CA ALA A 357 -22.63 -19.67 20.78
C ALA A 357 -22.88 -19.22 19.33
N ALA A 358 -23.82 -18.30 19.08
CA ALA A 358 -24.03 -17.80 17.73
C ALA A 358 -22.79 -17.04 17.22
N GLY A 359 -22.17 -16.21 18.07
CA GLY A 359 -20.94 -15.48 17.78
C GLY A 359 -19.74 -16.40 17.57
N ASP A 360 -19.59 -17.40 18.44
CA ASP A 360 -18.47 -18.32 18.41
C ASP A 360 -18.38 -19.17 17.14
N TYR A 361 -19.51 -19.40 16.48
CA TYR A 361 -19.56 -20.30 15.33
C TYR A 361 -19.85 -19.59 14.01
N ALA A 362 -20.92 -18.79 13.91
CA ALA A 362 -21.51 -18.50 12.60
C ALA A 362 -22.16 -17.12 12.42
N ALA A 363 -22.17 -16.25 13.43
CA ALA A 363 -22.80 -14.92 13.29
C ALA A 363 -21.93 -13.94 12.47
N GLY A 364 -20.62 -14.17 12.42
CA GLY A 364 -19.68 -13.39 11.60
C GLY A 364 -18.60 -12.61 12.35
N PRO A 365 -18.86 -11.98 13.51
CA PRO A 365 -17.82 -11.42 14.37
C PRO A 365 -16.78 -12.47 14.80
N ASN A 366 -15.58 -12.01 15.16
CA ASN A 366 -14.48 -12.89 15.52
C ASN A 366 -14.55 -13.31 16.99
N HIS A 367 -14.42 -14.62 17.26
CA HIS A 367 -14.39 -15.13 18.63
C HIS A 367 -12.98 -15.17 19.25
N THR A 368 -11.94 -14.82 18.49
CA THR A 368 -10.59 -14.72 19.06
C THR A 368 -10.50 -13.34 19.69
N LEU A 369 -10.79 -13.29 20.98
CA LEU A 369 -10.99 -12.07 21.75
C LEU A 369 -9.98 -11.96 22.90
N PRO A 370 -9.76 -10.72 23.39
CA PRO A 370 -8.87 -10.49 24.53
C PRO A 370 -9.55 -10.90 25.85
N THR A 371 -8.90 -11.77 26.61
CA THR A 371 -9.28 -12.13 27.99
C THR A 371 -8.36 -11.44 29.01
N GLY A 372 -8.47 -11.76 30.30
CA GLY A 372 -7.54 -11.23 31.30
C GLY A 372 -7.74 -9.73 31.59
N GLY A 373 -8.86 -9.14 31.16
CA GLY A 373 -9.12 -7.70 31.23
C GLY A 373 -8.47 -6.91 30.10
N ALA A 374 -7.87 -7.60 29.11
CA ALA A 374 -7.21 -6.96 27.98
C ALA A 374 -8.20 -6.24 27.04
N ALA A 375 -9.51 -6.50 27.12
CA ALA A 375 -10.54 -5.73 26.42
C ALA A 375 -10.53 -4.21 26.73
N ARG A 376 -9.77 -3.78 27.74
CA ARG A 376 -9.48 -2.36 28.00
C ARG A 376 -8.63 -1.69 26.93
N ALA A 377 -7.79 -2.45 26.24
CA ALA A 377 -6.79 -1.96 25.30
C ALA A 377 -6.79 -2.70 23.95
N TYR A 378 -7.40 -3.88 23.89
CA TYR A 378 -7.45 -4.75 22.73
C TYR A 378 -8.90 -4.97 22.30
N GLY A 379 -9.11 -5.15 20.99
CA GLY A 379 -10.32 -5.75 20.45
C GLY A 379 -10.05 -7.18 19.98
N GLY A 380 -11.06 -7.84 19.45
CA GLY A 380 -10.91 -9.13 18.78
C GLY A 380 -10.01 -9.08 17.54
N VAL A 381 -9.67 -10.25 17.01
CA VAL A 381 -8.93 -10.36 15.75
C VAL A 381 -9.74 -9.76 14.59
N THR A 382 -9.09 -8.90 13.79
CA THR A 382 -9.67 -8.23 12.62
C THR A 382 -8.79 -8.39 11.39
N VAL A 383 -9.23 -7.89 10.23
CA VAL A 383 -8.40 -7.83 9.01
C VAL A 383 -7.13 -6.98 9.23
N GLU A 384 -7.23 -5.88 9.98
CA GLU A 384 -6.11 -5.01 10.33
C GLU A 384 -5.03 -5.74 11.14
N ALA A 385 -5.41 -6.75 11.92
CA ALA A 385 -4.47 -7.53 12.72
C ALA A 385 -3.43 -8.27 11.86
N PHE A 386 -3.76 -8.53 10.58
CA PHE A 386 -2.92 -9.16 9.56
C PHE A 386 -2.24 -8.14 8.63
N GLN A 387 -2.38 -6.84 8.89
CA GLN A 387 -1.81 -5.77 8.09
C GLN A 387 -0.78 -4.95 8.88
N LYS A 388 0.15 -4.34 8.15
CA LYS A 388 1.08 -3.34 8.63
C LYS A 388 0.93 -2.06 7.83
N THR A 389 1.31 -0.94 8.42
CA THR A 389 1.36 0.33 7.70
C THR A 389 2.74 0.96 7.71
N THR A 390 3.11 1.58 6.59
CA THR A 390 4.41 2.22 6.38
C THR A 390 4.19 3.66 5.96
N THR A 391 4.84 4.60 6.64
CA THR A 391 4.84 6.00 6.22
C THR A 391 5.85 6.22 5.09
N VAL A 392 5.48 7.04 4.12
CA VAL A 392 6.33 7.41 2.99
C VAL A 392 6.36 8.92 2.89
N LEU A 393 7.55 9.50 2.86
CA LEU A 393 7.73 10.93 2.67
C LEU A 393 8.35 11.21 1.31
N ARG A 394 7.68 12.01 0.50
CA ARG A 394 8.19 12.47 -0.79
C ARG A 394 8.32 13.98 -0.78
N ALA A 395 9.53 14.48 -1.01
CA ALA A 395 9.79 15.91 -1.08
C ALA A 395 10.34 16.29 -2.46
N SER A 396 9.72 17.29 -3.08
CA SER A 396 10.32 18.02 -4.21
C SER A 396 11.41 18.97 -3.70
N ARG A 397 12.18 19.55 -4.63
CA ARG A 397 13.12 20.65 -4.32
C ARG A 397 12.43 21.81 -3.60
N LYS A 398 11.21 22.18 -4.05
CA LYS A 398 10.39 23.23 -3.44
C LYS A 398 9.99 22.85 -2.01
N GLY A 399 9.52 21.62 -1.80
CA GLY A 399 9.10 21.13 -0.49
C GLY A 399 10.25 21.06 0.52
N ALA A 400 11.41 20.52 0.10
CA ALA A 400 12.60 20.48 0.95
C ALA A 400 13.05 21.88 1.39
N LYS A 401 13.01 22.86 0.47
CA LYS A 401 13.31 24.25 0.80
C LYS A 401 12.27 24.87 1.73
N ALA A 402 10.99 24.60 1.51
CA ALA A 402 9.90 25.17 2.29
C ALA A 402 9.95 24.75 3.76
N ILE A 403 10.22 23.47 4.04
CA ILE A 403 10.22 22.94 5.41
C ILE A 403 11.55 23.15 6.16
N ALA A 404 12.65 23.37 5.43
CA ALA A 404 14.00 23.42 6.00
C ALA A 404 14.18 24.41 7.17
N PRO A 405 13.72 25.67 7.12
CA PRO A 405 13.90 26.61 8.24
C PRO A 405 13.30 26.12 9.56
N THR A 406 12.13 25.47 9.49
CA THR A 406 11.45 24.89 10.65
C THR A 406 12.27 23.75 11.23
N VAL A 407 12.71 22.79 10.41
CA VAL A 407 13.48 21.63 10.87
C VAL A 407 14.85 22.04 11.40
N GLU A 408 15.53 22.99 10.75
CA GLU A 408 16.82 23.53 11.21
C GLU A 408 16.68 24.15 12.61
N ARG A 409 15.60 24.89 12.88
CA ARG A 409 15.37 25.51 14.19
C ARG A 409 15.01 24.48 15.26
N LEU A 410 14.17 23.50 14.96
CA LEU A 410 13.83 22.42 15.90
C LEU A 410 15.06 21.58 16.23
N ALA A 411 15.85 21.19 15.22
CA ALA A 411 17.10 20.48 15.44
C ALA A 411 18.09 21.28 16.32
N ALA A 412 18.17 22.60 16.14
CA ALA A 412 19.00 23.45 17.00
C ALA A 412 18.48 23.52 18.44
N LEU A 413 17.15 23.59 18.64
CA LEU A 413 16.53 23.56 19.98
C LEU A 413 16.80 22.24 20.71
N GLU A 414 16.83 21.13 19.97
CA GLU A 414 17.09 19.79 20.51
C GLU A 414 18.60 19.45 20.58
N GLY A 415 19.48 20.33 20.11
CA GLY A 415 20.93 20.08 20.07
C GLY A 415 21.37 19.01 19.05
N LEU A 416 20.55 18.74 18.02
CA LEU A 416 20.77 17.70 17.01
C LEU A 416 21.35 18.28 15.70
N ASP A 417 22.56 18.82 15.77
CA ASP A 417 23.21 19.55 14.66
C ASP A 417 23.22 18.81 13.32
N ALA A 418 23.46 17.49 13.31
CA ALA A 418 23.50 16.70 12.09
C ALA A 418 22.15 16.69 11.36
N HIS A 419 21.02 16.69 12.09
CA HIS A 419 19.67 16.76 11.52
C HIS A 419 19.45 18.12 10.83
N GLY A 420 19.83 19.21 11.49
CA GLY A 420 19.76 20.56 10.92
C GLY A 420 20.63 20.70 9.67
N ARG A 421 21.87 20.21 9.71
CA ARG A 421 22.80 20.21 8.56
C ARG A 421 22.24 19.41 7.37
N ALA A 422 21.57 18.28 7.60
CA ALA A 422 20.96 17.48 6.55
C ALA A 422 19.87 18.24 5.77
N MET A 423 19.08 19.08 6.44
CA MET A 423 18.09 19.94 5.79
C MET A 423 18.72 21.17 5.13
N SER A 424 19.66 21.83 5.81
CA SER A 424 20.39 22.98 5.27
C SER A 424 21.11 22.63 3.96
N ALA A 425 21.77 21.48 3.87
CA ALA A 425 22.42 21.03 2.65
C ALA A 425 21.45 20.92 1.45
N ARG A 426 20.24 20.41 1.68
CA ARG A 426 19.20 20.31 0.65
C ARG A 426 18.67 21.68 0.24
N ARG A 427 18.44 22.58 1.20
CA ARG A 427 18.00 23.96 0.95
C ARG A 427 19.02 24.74 0.11
N VAL A 428 20.30 24.73 0.52
CA VAL A 428 21.40 25.39 -0.20
C VAL A 428 21.52 24.85 -1.62
N ARG A 429 21.43 23.52 -1.81
CA ARG A 429 21.51 22.92 -3.15
C ARG A 429 20.30 23.28 -4.01
N ALA A 430 19.10 23.31 -3.45
CA ALA A 430 17.89 23.74 -4.16
C ALA A 430 17.99 25.21 -4.62
N ASP A 431 18.53 26.09 -3.77
CA ASP A 431 18.78 27.50 -4.12
C ASP A 431 19.81 27.63 -5.26
N ALA A 432 20.91 26.89 -5.18
CA ALA A 432 21.95 26.92 -6.22
C ALA A 432 21.44 26.45 -7.59
N LEU A 433 20.61 25.40 -7.62
CA LEU A 433 20.02 24.88 -8.87
C LEU A 433 19.01 25.86 -9.47
N ALA A 434 18.21 26.53 -8.64
CA ALA A 434 17.29 27.56 -9.10
C ALA A 434 18.03 28.78 -9.69
N ALA A 435 19.22 29.10 -9.19
CA ALA A 435 20.07 30.15 -9.74
C ALA A 435 20.72 29.78 -11.09
N HIS A 436 21.06 28.49 -11.29
CA HIS A 436 21.68 28.01 -12.53
C HIS A 436 20.70 27.98 -13.72
N GLN A 437 19.42 27.60 -13.49
CA GLN A 437 18.38 27.61 -14.53
C GLN A 437 18.04 29.01 -15.05
N LYS A 438 18.49 30.09 -14.40
CA LYS A 438 18.20 31.48 -14.78
C LYS A 438 19.25 32.15 -15.66
N ARG A 439 20.33 31.46 -16.09
CA ARG A 439 21.32 32.03 -17.02
C ARG A 439 21.07 31.51 -18.45
N PRO A 440 20.61 32.36 -19.40
CA PRO A 440 20.52 31.96 -20.80
C PRO A 440 21.92 31.93 -21.43
N THR A 441 22.28 30.80 -22.03
CA THR A 441 23.39 30.69 -23.00
C THR A 441 22.92 31.26 -24.33
N VAL A 442 23.60 32.27 -24.88
CA VAL A 442 23.26 32.87 -26.18
C VAL A 442 23.46 31.85 -27.30
N ARG A 443 22.44 31.60 -28.11
CA ARG A 443 22.44 30.67 -29.26
C ARG A 443 22.86 31.37 -30.55
N ALA A 444 24.17 31.42 -30.81
CA ALA A 444 24.75 32.07 -31.98
C ALA A 444 25.93 31.27 -32.58
N ALA A 445 26.15 31.36 -33.89
CA ALA A 445 27.22 30.66 -34.60
C ALA A 445 27.69 31.42 -35.86
N SER A 446 28.89 31.11 -36.34
CA SER A 446 29.40 31.57 -37.63
C SER A 446 30.09 30.44 -38.38
N LYS A 447 29.80 30.30 -39.69
CA LYS A 447 30.33 29.27 -40.57
C LYS A 447 30.90 29.88 -41.83
N ARG A 448 31.94 29.25 -42.36
CA ARG A 448 32.52 29.59 -43.65
C ARG A 448 32.76 28.32 -44.46
N ARG A 449 32.34 28.32 -45.73
CA ARG A 449 32.55 27.24 -46.68
C ARG A 449 33.25 27.78 -47.92
N LYS A 450 34.32 27.10 -48.36
CA LYS A 450 35.11 27.49 -49.53
C LYS A 450 35.23 26.32 -50.49
N THR A 451 34.84 26.54 -51.74
CA THR A 451 34.93 25.59 -52.85
C THR A 451 35.81 26.18 -53.96
N SER A 452 35.93 25.50 -55.10
CA SER A 452 36.55 26.08 -56.31
C SER A 452 35.69 27.18 -56.94
N GLU A 453 34.40 27.21 -56.62
CA GLU A 453 33.37 28.04 -57.25
C GLU A 453 32.94 29.20 -56.34
N THR A 454 32.94 29.00 -55.01
CA THR A 454 32.44 29.99 -54.04
C THR A 454 33.28 30.10 -52.76
N ASP A 455 33.20 31.25 -52.09
CA ASP A 455 33.66 31.49 -50.72
C ASP A 455 32.53 32.17 -49.92
N VAL A 456 31.85 31.39 -49.08
CA VAL A 456 30.63 31.76 -48.36
C VAL A 456 30.90 31.88 -46.86
N GLU A 457 30.49 32.99 -46.25
CA GLU A 457 30.47 33.20 -44.80
C GLU A 457 29.04 33.52 -44.32
N VAL A 458 28.57 32.78 -43.31
CA VAL A 458 27.25 32.97 -42.68
C VAL A 458 27.40 33.11 -41.16
N SER A 459 26.80 34.15 -40.58
CA SER A 459 26.69 34.32 -39.12
C SER A 459 25.24 34.46 -38.69
N ILE A 460 24.85 33.80 -37.60
CA ILE A 460 23.49 33.75 -37.10
C ILE A 460 23.40 33.93 -35.57
N ASN A 461 22.35 34.60 -35.10
CA ASN A 461 21.94 34.63 -33.70
C ASN A 461 20.44 34.34 -33.58
N LEU A 462 20.10 33.23 -32.91
CA LEU A 462 18.72 32.76 -32.76
C LEU A 462 17.93 33.50 -31.68
N ASP A 463 18.62 34.23 -30.80
CA ASP A 463 18.04 34.90 -29.63
C ASP A 463 17.95 36.42 -29.78
N GLN A 464 18.35 36.97 -30.92
CA GLN A 464 18.33 38.41 -31.19
C GLN A 464 17.76 38.70 -32.57
N THR A 465 16.87 39.69 -32.65
CA THR A 465 16.52 40.37 -33.90
C THR A 465 17.53 41.50 -34.10
N GLY A 466 18.39 41.42 -35.12
CA GLY A 466 19.55 42.32 -35.28
C GLY A 466 20.11 42.27 -36.70
N PRO A 467 21.01 43.19 -37.09
CA PRO A 467 21.10 43.69 -38.46
C PRO A 467 21.25 42.57 -39.48
N VAL A 468 20.30 42.53 -40.40
CA VAL A 468 20.33 41.63 -41.54
C VAL A 468 21.27 42.23 -42.58
N SER A 469 22.33 41.50 -42.94
CA SER A 469 23.33 41.94 -43.93
C SER A 469 23.59 40.80 -44.90
N ILE A 470 22.85 40.78 -46.00
CA ILE A 470 22.94 39.72 -47.02
C ILE A 470 23.63 40.29 -48.26
N ARG A 471 24.66 39.59 -48.73
CA ARG A 471 25.40 39.91 -49.95
C ARG A 471 25.81 38.62 -50.64
N THR A 472 24.91 38.03 -51.41
CA THR A 472 25.20 36.84 -52.24
C THR A 472 25.61 37.21 -53.66
N GLY A 473 25.24 38.41 -54.11
CA GLY A 473 25.40 38.85 -55.50
C GLY A 473 24.24 38.43 -56.41
N VAL A 474 23.25 37.68 -55.89
CA VAL A 474 21.97 37.38 -56.53
C VAL A 474 20.88 38.17 -55.80
N GLY A 475 20.41 39.26 -56.40
CA GLY A 475 19.55 40.25 -55.74
C GLY A 475 18.22 39.69 -55.27
N TYR A 476 17.58 38.81 -56.06
CA TYR A 476 16.34 38.18 -55.63
C TYR A 476 16.56 37.18 -54.47
N PHE A 477 17.69 36.48 -54.45
CA PHE A 477 18.02 35.56 -53.36
C PHE A 477 18.39 36.30 -52.07
N ASP A 478 19.08 37.44 -52.17
CA ASP A 478 19.34 38.33 -51.03
C ASP A 478 18.02 38.67 -50.32
N HIS A 479 17.00 39.04 -51.11
CA HIS A 479 15.66 39.30 -50.60
C HIS A 479 15.03 38.08 -49.91
N MET A 480 15.18 36.87 -50.45
CA MET A 480 14.65 35.64 -49.83
C MET A 480 15.28 35.32 -48.48
N LEU A 481 16.59 35.53 -48.33
CA LEU A 481 17.30 35.33 -47.06
C LEU A 481 16.90 36.39 -46.01
N GLU A 482 16.63 37.62 -46.44
CA GLU A 482 16.03 38.64 -45.58
C GLU A 482 14.66 38.20 -45.03
N GLN A 483 13.83 37.53 -45.85
CA GLN A 483 12.55 37.00 -45.38
C GLN A 483 12.74 35.93 -44.29
N ILE A 484 13.71 35.02 -44.46
CA ILE A 484 14.05 34.03 -43.40
C ILE A 484 14.41 34.76 -42.11
N ALA A 485 15.30 35.75 -42.16
CA ALA A 485 15.76 36.45 -40.97
C ALA A 485 14.62 37.21 -40.27
N ARG A 486 13.83 37.97 -41.05
CA ARG A 486 12.72 38.79 -40.55
C ARG A 486 11.59 37.94 -39.97
N HIS A 487 11.19 36.87 -40.66
CA HIS A 487 10.10 36.01 -40.21
C HIS A 487 10.54 35.00 -39.14
N GLY A 488 11.82 34.60 -39.17
CA GLY A 488 12.53 33.84 -38.14
C GLY A 488 12.70 34.61 -36.83
N GLY A 489 12.78 35.94 -36.90
CA GLY A 489 13.10 36.76 -35.74
C GLY A 489 14.55 36.57 -35.28
N ILE A 490 15.46 36.37 -36.24
CA ILE A 490 16.87 36.07 -36.01
C ILE A 490 17.77 37.13 -36.65
N ALA A 491 19.00 37.28 -36.16
CA ALA A 491 20.03 38.07 -36.84
C ALA A 491 20.75 37.17 -37.84
N LEU A 492 20.94 37.64 -39.07
CA LEU A 492 21.57 36.88 -40.15
C LEU A 492 22.51 37.78 -40.98
N SER A 493 23.76 37.35 -41.12
CA SER A 493 24.73 37.95 -42.03
C SER A 493 25.21 36.90 -43.01
N VAL A 494 25.22 37.21 -44.30
CA VAL A 494 25.70 36.35 -45.37
C VAL A 494 26.61 37.16 -46.29
N ARG A 495 27.80 36.65 -46.56
CA ARG A 495 28.75 37.21 -47.54
C ARG A 495 29.24 36.12 -48.45
N VAL A 496 29.26 36.39 -49.75
CA VAL A 496 29.71 35.44 -50.75
C VAL A 496 30.60 36.10 -51.78
N GLU A 497 31.69 35.43 -52.13
CA GLU A 497 32.37 35.61 -53.40
C GLU A 497 32.06 34.38 -54.26
N GLY A 498 31.21 34.53 -55.28
CA GLY A 498 30.71 33.44 -56.12
C GLY A 498 31.04 33.62 -57.60
N ASP A 499 30.96 32.53 -58.35
CA ASP A 499 31.19 32.43 -59.78
C ASP A 499 29.99 32.84 -60.65
N LEU A 500 29.32 33.94 -60.29
CA LEU A 500 28.07 34.42 -60.93
C LEU A 500 28.17 34.73 -62.44
N HIS A 501 29.37 34.70 -63.00
CA HIS A 501 29.60 34.81 -64.44
C HIS A 501 29.31 33.51 -65.20
N ILE A 502 29.20 32.37 -64.48
CA ILE A 502 28.77 31.07 -65.01
C ILE A 502 27.26 30.96 -64.83
N ASP A 503 26.79 30.82 -63.59
CA ASP A 503 25.37 30.89 -63.19
C ASP A 503 25.24 31.15 -61.67
N ALA A 504 24.00 31.19 -61.16
CA ALA A 504 23.69 31.40 -59.74
C ALA A 504 23.65 30.10 -58.91
N HIS A 505 23.78 28.92 -59.53
CA HIS A 505 23.51 27.63 -58.92
C HIS A 505 24.42 27.37 -57.71
N HIS A 506 25.75 27.40 -57.94
CA HIS A 506 26.74 27.12 -56.90
C HIS A 506 26.64 28.12 -55.74
N THR A 507 26.40 29.40 -56.06
CA THR A 507 26.22 30.45 -55.04
C THR A 507 25.01 30.17 -54.13
N ILE A 508 23.84 29.86 -54.70
CA ILE A 508 22.62 29.62 -53.93
C ILE A 508 22.75 28.34 -53.09
N GLU A 509 23.24 27.26 -53.69
CA GLU A 509 23.44 25.98 -53.00
C GLU A 509 24.42 26.13 -51.82
N ASP A 510 25.57 26.75 -52.06
CA ASP A 510 26.63 26.84 -51.06
C ASP A 510 26.24 27.76 -49.89
N VAL A 511 25.45 28.81 -50.14
CA VAL A 511 24.83 29.63 -49.09
C VAL A 511 23.85 28.83 -48.26
N CYS A 512 22.98 28.03 -48.90
CA CYS A 512 21.98 27.23 -48.20
C CYS A 512 22.61 26.14 -47.32
N LEU A 513 23.68 25.50 -47.80
CA LEU A 513 24.48 24.54 -47.01
C LEU A 513 25.13 25.24 -45.81
N THR A 514 25.80 26.38 -46.02
CA THR A 514 26.49 27.10 -44.96
C THR A 514 25.50 27.67 -43.91
N LEU A 515 24.32 28.09 -44.36
CA LEU A 515 23.23 28.53 -43.49
C LEU A 515 22.70 27.39 -42.61
N GLY A 516 22.47 26.19 -43.17
CA GLY A 516 22.01 25.06 -42.38
C GLY A 516 23.05 24.57 -41.37
N GLU A 517 24.35 24.63 -41.71
CA GLU A 517 25.42 24.37 -40.75
C GLU A 517 25.44 25.38 -39.59
N ALA A 518 25.32 26.68 -39.88
CA ALA A 518 25.31 27.73 -38.88
C ALA A 518 24.07 27.63 -37.97
N LEU A 519 22.90 27.32 -38.54
CA LEU A 519 21.68 27.01 -37.80
C LEU A 519 21.88 25.80 -36.88
N GLY A 520 22.49 24.73 -37.38
CA GLY A 520 22.75 23.50 -36.63
C GLY A 520 23.67 23.73 -35.43
N GLU A 521 24.73 24.52 -35.60
CA GLU A 521 25.65 24.87 -34.52
C GLU A 521 25.01 25.82 -33.49
N ALA A 522 24.29 26.85 -33.93
CA ALA A 522 23.62 27.78 -33.03
C ALA A 522 22.53 27.11 -32.18
N LEU A 523 21.87 26.07 -32.72
CA LEU A 523 20.90 25.27 -31.97
C LEU A 523 21.52 24.46 -30.84
N GLY A 524 22.77 23.99 -31.02
CA GLY A 524 23.49 23.20 -30.01
C GLY A 524 22.71 21.99 -29.50
N ASP A 525 22.57 21.90 -28.17
CA ASP A 525 21.79 20.87 -27.50
C ASP A 525 20.29 21.18 -27.59
N LYS A 526 19.56 20.35 -28.33
CA LYS A 526 18.15 20.58 -28.70
C LYS A 526 17.16 20.23 -27.57
N ARG A 527 17.61 20.17 -26.32
CA ARG A 527 16.77 19.88 -25.15
C ARG A 527 15.91 21.10 -24.80
N GLY A 528 14.63 20.86 -24.51
CA GLY A 528 13.67 21.90 -24.13
C GLY A 528 13.29 22.93 -25.21
N ILE A 529 13.59 22.71 -26.50
CA ILE A 529 13.04 23.52 -27.61
C ILE A 529 11.71 22.93 -28.12
N ALA A 530 10.86 23.76 -28.70
CA ALA A 530 9.55 23.38 -29.25
C ALA A 530 9.62 22.32 -30.36
N ARG A 531 10.76 22.23 -31.07
CA ARG A 531 11.13 21.23 -32.09
C ARG A 531 10.33 21.27 -33.39
N PHE A 532 9.07 21.67 -33.36
CA PHE A 532 8.15 21.65 -34.49
C PHE A 532 7.67 23.07 -34.89
N GLY A 533 7.43 23.26 -36.19
CA GLY A 533 6.84 24.46 -36.77
C GLY A 533 5.80 24.14 -37.85
N PHE A 534 4.84 25.06 -38.06
CA PHE A 534 3.68 24.90 -38.96
C PHE A 534 3.18 26.27 -39.47
N GLU A 535 2.57 26.36 -40.68
CA GLU A 535 2.19 27.66 -41.30
C GLU A 535 0.85 27.75 -42.08
N LEU A 536 0.51 29.00 -42.49
CA LEU A 536 -0.69 29.75 -42.91
C LEU A 536 -0.57 30.36 -44.34
N PRO A 537 -1.67 30.83 -44.98
CA PRO A 537 -1.69 31.42 -46.34
C PRO A 537 -1.13 32.87 -46.46
N MET A 538 -0.70 33.29 -47.67
CA MET A 538 -0.20 34.64 -47.99
C MET A 538 -0.62 35.13 -49.39
N ASP A 539 -1.43 36.20 -49.47
CA ASP A 539 -1.96 36.78 -50.71
C ASP A 539 -2.62 35.73 -51.62
N GLU A 540 -2.25 35.66 -52.90
CA GLU A 540 -2.70 34.64 -53.87
C GLU A 540 -1.89 33.33 -53.81
N THR A 541 -1.01 33.18 -52.82
CA THR A 541 -0.15 32.01 -52.60
C THR A 541 -0.47 31.32 -51.28
N ARG A 542 -0.50 29.99 -51.30
CA ARG A 542 -0.50 29.16 -50.09
C ARG A 542 0.81 28.39 -50.00
N ALA A 543 1.73 28.88 -49.17
CA ALA A 543 2.98 28.20 -48.85
C ALA A 543 2.95 27.66 -47.41
N GLY A 544 3.37 26.42 -47.21
CA GLY A 544 3.47 25.78 -45.91
C GLY A 544 4.82 25.09 -45.76
N VAL A 545 5.47 25.32 -44.62
CA VAL A 545 6.71 24.64 -44.27
C VAL A 545 6.55 23.94 -42.92
N TRP A 546 6.84 22.64 -42.91
CA TRP A 546 6.86 21.81 -41.70
C TRP A 546 8.28 21.36 -41.42
N ILE A 547 8.78 21.66 -40.23
CA ILE A 547 10.16 21.37 -39.82
C ILE A 547 10.14 20.45 -38.59
N ASP A 548 10.96 19.40 -38.63
CA ASP A 548 11.35 18.60 -37.46
C ASP A 548 12.87 18.68 -37.29
N LEU A 549 13.31 19.30 -36.19
CA LEU A 549 14.72 19.44 -35.83
C LEU A 549 15.30 18.16 -35.18
N SER A 550 14.84 16.97 -35.56
CA SER A 550 15.24 15.68 -34.95
C SER A 550 16.69 15.24 -35.19
N GLY A 551 17.45 15.94 -36.04
CA GLY A 551 18.82 15.54 -36.39
C GLY A 551 18.89 14.57 -37.58
N ARG A 552 17.77 14.34 -38.29
CA ARG A 552 17.71 13.49 -39.49
C ARG A 552 17.40 14.34 -40.71
N PRO A 553 18.26 14.36 -41.73
CA PRO A 553 18.01 15.12 -42.94
C PRO A 553 16.90 14.45 -43.78
N PHE A 554 15.92 15.23 -44.19
CA PHE A 554 14.91 14.84 -45.17
C PHE A 554 14.33 16.10 -45.82
N ALA A 555 14.15 16.10 -47.14
CA ALA A 555 13.55 17.22 -47.85
C ALA A 555 12.45 16.73 -48.80
N LYS A 556 11.29 17.37 -48.75
CA LYS A 556 10.21 17.18 -49.71
C LYS A 556 9.67 18.53 -50.16
N PHE A 557 9.57 18.72 -51.47
CA PHE A 557 8.99 19.92 -52.07
C PHE A 557 7.79 19.50 -52.92
N GLU A 558 6.61 20.07 -52.63
CA GLU A 558 5.37 19.80 -53.34
C GLU A 558 4.80 21.11 -53.91
N GLY A 559 4.67 21.19 -55.23
CA GLY A 559 4.16 22.38 -55.92
C GLY A 559 4.98 22.66 -57.18
N GLU A 560 4.31 23.15 -58.21
CA GLU A 560 4.94 23.58 -59.47
C GLU A 560 4.94 25.10 -59.51
N ILE A 561 6.12 25.72 -59.51
CA ILE A 561 6.26 27.17 -59.62
C ILE A 561 6.41 27.49 -61.12
N PRO A 562 5.56 28.35 -61.71
CA PRO A 562 5.58 28.61 -63.15
C PRO A 562 6.79 29.47 -63.56
N GLY A 563 7.27 29.29 -64.79
CA GLY A 563 8.37 30.07 -65.37
C GLY A 563 9.76 29.49 -65.10
N GLU A 564 10.77 30.06 -65.77
CA GLU A 564 12.17 29.60 -65.68
C GLU A 564 12.96 30.36 -64.61
N SER A 565 12.67 31.65 -64.40
CA SER A 565 13.36 32.51 -63.44
C SER A 565 12.48 33.65 -62.93
N VAL A 566 12.82 34.18 -61.76
CA VAL A 566 12.31 35.44 -61.22
C VAL A 566 13.49 36.37 -61.00
N GLY A 567 13.64 37.36 -61.88
CA GLY A 567 14.84 38.21 -61.89
C GLY A 567 16.09 37.41 -62.23
N ASP A 568 17.07 37.41 -61.33
CA ASP A 568 18.34 36.68 -61.44
C ASP A 568 18.31 35.31 -60.72
N PHE A 569 17.14 34.87 -60.23
CA PHE A 569 16.98 33.62 -59.50
C PHE A 569 16.25 32.56 -60.35
N PRO A 570 16.90 31.42 -60.68
CA PRO A 570 16.24 30.30 -61.36
C PRO A 570 15.18 29.66 -60.46
N VAL A 571 13.98 29.44 -60.98
CA VAL A 571 12.83 28.94 -60.18
C VAL A 571 13.14 27.59 -59.53
N GLU A 572 13.84 26.71 -60.24
CA GLU A 572 14.23 25.38 -59.77
C GLU A 572 15.06 25.42 -58.47
N MET A 573 15.83 26.49 -58.28
CA MET A 573 16.70 26.66 -57.11
C MET A 573 15.92 26.82 -55.81
N THR A 574 14.62 27.12 -55.88
CA THR A 574 13.74 27.12 -54.69
C THR A 574 13.74 25.75 -54.01
N SER A 575 13.57 24.68 -54.78
CA SER A 575 13.52 23.32 -54.23
C SER A 575 14.89 22.84 -53.76
N HIS A 576 15.95 23.22 -54.49
CA HIS A 576 17.33 22.91 -54.14
C HIS A 576 17.75 23.60 -52.84
N ALA A 577 17.42 24.89 -52.66
CA ALA A 577 17.71 25.64 -51.45
C ALA A 577 17.21 24.94 -50.17
N PHE A 578 15.94 24.49 -50.16
CA PHE A 578 15.39 23.79 -49.00
C PHE A 578 16.00 22.39 -48.80
N ARG A 579 16.40 21.71 -49.87
CA ARG A 579 17.13 20.43 -49.77
C ARG A 579 18.49 20.64 -49.11
N SER A 580 19.26 21.62 -49.59
CA SER A 580 20.57 21.98 -49.06
C SER A 580 20.50 22.41 -47.59
N ILE A 581 19.50 23.21 -47.21
CA ILE A 581 19.28 23.58 -45.80
C ILE A 581 18.95 22.33 -44.96
N ALA A 582 18.04 21.46 -45.43
CA ALA A 582 17.63 20.27 -44.68
C ALA A 582 18.80 19.30 -44.42
N GLU A 583 19.65 19.10 -45.43
CA GLU A 583 20.81 18.22 -45.36
C GLU A 583 21.84 18.71 -44.34
N SER A 584 22.26 19.96 -44.45
CA SER A 584 23.28 20.58 -43.59
C SER A 584 22.79 20.83 -42.16
N LEU A 585 21.54 21.26 -41.99
CA LEU A 585 20.90 21.43 -40.68
C LEU A 585 20.60 20.08 -39.99
N LYS A 586 20.59 18.99 -40.77
CA LYS A 586 20.11 17.67 -40.34
C LYS A 586 18.68 17.75 -39.81
N ALA A 587 17.78 18.31 -40.61
CA ALA A 587 16.37 18.45 -40.28
C ALA A 587 15.48 17.84 -41.37
N ALA A 588 14.29 17.41 -40.97
CA ALA A 588 13.24 17.08 -41.92
C ALA A 588 12.46 18.35 -42.26
N ILE A 589 12.45 18.74 -43.54
CA ILE A 589 11.77 19.92 -44.06
C ILE A 589 10.81 19.49 -45.17
N HIS A 590 9.52 19.74 -44.97
CA HIS A 590 8.49 19.58 -46.00
C HIS A 590 8.01 20.96 -46.41
N VAL A 591 8.07 21.25 -47.70
CA VAL A 591 7.57 22.49 -48.30
C VAL A 591 6.42 22.13 -49.22
N LYS A 592 5.30 22.84 -49.07
CA LYS A 592 4.17 22.78 -50.01
C LYS A 592 3.82 24.18 -50.47
N VAL A 593 3.64 24.38 -51.78
CA VAL A 593 3.27 25.68 -52.35
C VAL A 593 2.22 25.55 -53.46
N GLU A 594 1.22 26.43 -53.44
CA GLU A 594 0.17 26.57 -54.45
C GLU A 594 -0.03 28.09 -54.72
N GLY A 595 -0.18 28.50 -55.98
CA GLY A 595 -0.37 29.92 -56.35
C GLY A 595 -0.28 30.16 -57.85
N GLU A 596 -0.50 31.41 -58.27
CA GLU A 596 -0.49 31.80 -59.69
C GLU A 596 0.77 32.56 -60.11
N ASN A 597 1.46 33.21 -59.17
CA ASN A 597 2.60 34.08 -59.43
C ASN A 597 3.89 33.49 -58.85
N ALA A 598 4.89 33.26 -59.69
CA ALA A 598 6.17 32.67 -59.30
C ALA A 598 6.90 33.46 -58.20
N HIS A 599 6.84 34.80 -58.25
CA HIS A 599 7.46 35.66 -57.24
C HIS A 599 6.85 35.39 -55.86
N HIS A 600 5.52 35.47 -55.76
CA HIS A 600 4.80 35.28 -54.50
C HIS A 600 4.92 33.85 -53.98
N MET A 601 4.98 32.85 -54.88
CA MET A 601 5.21 31.45 -54.52
C MET A 601 6.58 31.23 -53.86
N ILE A 602 7.65 31.75 -54.46
CA ILE A 602 9.01 31.62 -53.91
C ILE A 602 9.10 32.38 -52.58
N GLU A 603 8.67 33.64 -52.56
CA GLU A 603 8.72 34.46 -51.35
C GLU A 603 7.89 33.84 -50.21
N GLY A 604 6.73 33.27 -50.53
CA GLY A 604 5.88 32.53 -49.61
C GLY A 604 6.62 31.38 -48.95
N CYS A 605 7.37 30.56 -49.71
CA CYS A 605 8.15 29.47 -49.16
C CYS A 605 9.22 29.92 -48.16
N PHE A 606 9.96 31.00 -48.47
CA PHE A 606 11.05 31.50 -47.62
C PHE A 606 10.55 32.20 -46.35
N LYS A 607 9.50 33.01 -46.46
CA LYS A 607 8.77 33.53 -45.28
C LYS A 607 8.28 32.39 -44.42
N ALA A 608 7.76 31.34 -45.07
CA ALA A 608 7.16 30.26 -44.36
C ALA A 608 8.19 29.41 -43.58
N PHE A 609 9.32 29.15 -44.21
CA PHE A 609 10.45 28.56 -43.51
C PHE A 609 10.90 29.40 -42.32
N GLY A 610 10.97 30.73 -42.46
CA GLY A 610 11.28 31.64 -41.35
C GLY A 610 10.34 31.47 -40.15
N ARG A 611 9.01 31.47 -40.36
CA ARG A 611 8.06 31.33 -39.24
C ARG A 611 8.06 29.93 -38.64
N ALA A 612 8.13 28.89 -39.48
CA ALA A 612 8.25 27.51 -39.02
C ALA A 612 9.50 27.32 -38.16
N LEU A 613 10.64 27.90 -38.60
CA LEU A 613 11.88 27.91 -37.85
C LEU A 613 11.70 28.65 -36.52
N ARG A 614 11.13 29.85 -36.51
CA ARG A 614 10.86 30.62 -35.28
C ARG A 614 10.07 29.82 -34.25
N SER A 615 9.07 29.08 -34.70
CA SER A 615 8.29 28.18 -33.84
C SER A 615 9.18 27.07 -33.29
N ALA A 616 9.89 26.36 -34.17
CA ALA A 616 10.68 25.19 -33.81
C ALA A 616 11.85 25.50 -32.84
N ILE A 617 12.44 26.70 -32.93
CA ILE A 617 13.58 27.11 -32.09
C ILE A 617 13.18 27.74 -30.75
N ARG A 618 11.89 27.92 -30.44
CA ARG A 618 11.43 28.50 -29.17
C ARG A 618 11.78 27.59 -28.00
N ILE A 619 12.21 28.16 -26.87
CA ILE A 619 12.44 27.41 -25.62
C ILE A 619 11.10 27.19 -24.91
N GLU A 620 10.77 25.94 -24.59
CA GLU A 620 9.53 25.53 -23.89
C GLU A 620 9.78 24.85 -22.53
N GLY A 621 11.04 24.60 -22.16
CA GLY A 621 11.46 24.07 -20.85
C GLY A 621 11.77 22.57 -20.84
N ASP A 622 12.29 22.06 -19.71
CA ASP A 622 12.91 20.72 -19.57
C ASP A 622 11.93 19.52 -19.63
N VAL A 623 10.64 19.72 -19.92
CA VAL A 623 9.61 18.67 -19.81
C VAL A 623 8.75 18.65 -21.07
N LEU A 624 9.33 18.21 -22.18
CA LEU A 624 8.58 17.89 -23.39
C LEU A 624 8.45 16.37 -23.55
N PRO A 625 7.23 15.83 -23.67
CA PRO A 625 7.02 14.40 -23.86
C PRO A 625 7.56 13.96 -25.22
N SER A 626 8.47 12.98 -25.23
CA SER A 626 8.99 12.33 -26.43
C SER A 626 8.71 10.83 -26.38
N THR A 627 8.44 10.22 -27.54
CA THR A 627 8.21 8.77 -27.68
C THR A 627 9.44 7.92 -27.37
N LYS A 628 10.60 8.54 -27.08
CA LYS A 628 11.86 7.88 -26.69
C LYS A 628 12.41 8.35 -25.32
N GLY A 629 11.65 9.11 -24.52
CA GLY A 629 12.08 9.62 -23.20
C GLY A 629 11.74 11.09 -22.97
N GLN A 630 12.49 11.76 -22.09
CA GLN A 630 12.46 13.23 -21.93
C GLN A 630 13.62 13.80 -22.76
N LEU A 631 13.34 14.84 -23.57
CA LEU A 631 14.37 15.66 -24.23
C LEU A 631 14.69 16.86 -23.36
#